data_AF-A0A7J4PTI7-F1
#
_entry.id   AF-A0A7J4PTI7-F1
#
_cell.length_a   1.000
_cell.length_b   1.000
_cell.length_c   1.000
_cell.angle_alpha   90.00
_cell.angle_beta   90.00
_cell.angle_gamma   90.00
#
_symmetry.space_group_name_H-M   'P 1'
#
loop_
_entity.id
_entity.type
_entity.pdbx_description
1 polymer ?
#
loop_
_entity_poly.entity_id
_entity_poly.type
_entity_poly.pdbx_seq_one_letter_code
_entity_poly.pdbx_strand_id
1 'polypeptide(L)'
;MAYKPQYYSGTTSVGVNRRKHMSGDLEKLRDISDADIVTIMGHRAPGSDYPSTHPPLAEMGEPDCPIRQLVEPTPGAAAGDRIRYSQFTDSMYNAPSIPYFRSYWGAINCRGCDPGTLSGRQIIEARERDIEQYTKVQMDSEMTDPALATMRGCTVHGHSLRLDEDGMMFDMLSRTELGSDGNVYYVKDQVGIPLDAKVNAGKPMSEAETSKRTTIFRCDNISFGGPCTAEKRTLDEGLITLHHMWERRSKWGFRPE
;
A
#
# COMPACT_ATOMS: atom_id res chain seq x y z
N MET A 1 13.05 -30.47 4.44
CA MET A 1 13.58 -29.09 4.46
C MET A 1 12.41 -28.12 4.55
N ALA A 2 12.47 -27.12 5.42
CA ALA A 2 11.45 -26.07 5.46
C ALA A 2 11.57 -25.18 4.20
N TYR A 3 10.44 -24.77 3.63
CA TYR A 3 10.43 -23.85 2.48
C TYR A 3 10.79 -22.44 2.94
N LYS A 4 11.75 -21.79 2.26
CA LYS A 4 12.09 -20.37 2.47
C LYS A 4 11.50 -19.53 1.32
N PRO A 5 10.51 -18.66 1.59
CA PRO A 5 9.94 -17.79 0.56
C PRO A 5 10.99 -16.88 -0.08
N GLN A 6 10.95 -16.76 -1.41
CA GLN A 6 11.86 -15.90 -2.18
C GLN A 6 11.21 -14.57 -2.61
N TYR A 7 9.87 -14.50 -2.56
CA TYR A 7 9.00 -13.36 -2.90
C TYR A 7 9.10 -12.83 -4.34
N TYR A 8 10.24 -12.23 -4.72
CA TYR A 8 10.41 -11.52 -5.98
C TYR A 8 11.83 -11.66 -6.53
N SER A 9 12.01 -11.73 -7.85
CA SER A 9 13.32 -11.83 -8.50
C SER A 9 14.00 -10.46 -8.70
N GLY A 10 15.29 -10.45 -9.01
CA GLY A 10 16.04 -9.23 -9.33
C GLY A 10 17.02 -8.81 -8.25
N THR A 11 18.21 -8.39 -8.67
CA THR A 11 19.34 -8.04 -7.79
C THR A 11 19.50 -6.53 -7.55
N THR A 12 18.71 -5.70 -8.23
CA THR A 12 18.73 -4.24 -8.07
C THR A 12 18.14 -3.83 -6.71
N SER A 13 18.40 -2.59 -6.27
CA SER A 13 17.76 -2.01 -5.08
C SER A 13 16.23 -2.10 -5.16
N VAL A 14 15.64 -1.81 -6.33
CA VAL A 14 14.20 -1.95 -6.57
C VAL A 14 13.71 -3.39 -6.33
N GLY A 15 14.43 -4.40 -6.82
CA GLY A 15 14.11 -5.81 -6.57
C GLY A 15 14.21 -6.20 -5.08
N VAL A 16 15.22 -5.66 -4.38
CA VAL A 16 15.39 -5.85 -2.92
C VAL A 16 14.24 -5.21 -2.15
N ASN A 17 13.87 -3.96 -2.48
CA ASN A 17 12.77 -3.24 -1.82
C ASN A 17 11.42 -3.94 -2.06
N ARG A 18 11.21 -4.49 -3.26
CA ARG A 18 10.02 -5.30 -3.57
C ARG A 18 9.91 -6.52 -2.67
N ARG A 19 11.02 -7.25 -2.46
CA ARG A 19 11.05 -8.37 -1.49
C ARG A 19 10.79 -7.90 -0.07
N LYS A 20 11.40 -6.78 0.34
CA LYS A 20 11.21 -6.17 1.67
C LYS A 20 9.75 -5.82 1.94
N HIS A 21 9.09 -5.19 0.96
CA HIS A 21 7.64 -4.89 1.03
C HIS A 21 6.82 -6.18 1.07
N MET A 22 7.12 -7.18 0.23
CA MET A 22 6.35 -8.44 0.27
C MET A 22 6.52 -9.19 1.59
N SER A 23 7.72 -9.20 2.18
CA SER A 23 8.01 -9.90 3.43
C SER A 23 7.53 -9.20 4.69
N GLY A 24 7.06 -7.94 4.59
CA GLY A 24 6.66 -7.15 5.75
C GLY A 24 7.82 -6.71 6.65
N ASP A 25 9.07 -6.83 6.18
CA ASP A 25 10.26 -6.41 6.93
C ASP A 25 10.48 -4.91 6.76
N LEU A 26 9.59 -4.12 7.34
CA LEU A 26 9.46 -2.68 7.08
C LEU A 26 10.06 -1.86 8.22
N GLU A 27 10.86 -0.86 7.88
CA GLU A 27 11.37 0.12 8.82
C GLU A 27 10.26 1.10 9.21
N LYS A 28 10.03 1.28 10.52
CA LYS A 28 9.15 2.32 11.06
C LYS A 28 9.87 3.67 11.00
N LEU A 29 9.30 4.64 10.28
CA LEU A 29 9.88 5.98 10.08
C LEU A 29 9.16 7.08 10.85
N ARG A 30 7.92 6.80 11.28
CA ARG A 30 7.07 7.73 12.04
C ARG A 30 6.10 6.96 12.92
N ASP A 31 5.36 7.69 13.76
CA ASP A 31 4.35 7.12 14.63
C ASP A 31 3.12 8.02 14.65
N ILE A 32 2.16 7.71 13.79
CA ILE A 32 0.87 8.41 13.74
C ILE A 32 -0.05 7.75 14.77
N SER A 33 -0.73 8.53 15.61
CA SER A 33 -1.56 7.95 16.67
C SER A 33 -2.74 7.14 16.09
N ASP A 34 -3.24 6.15 16.82
CA ASP A 34 -4.39 5.35 16.36
C ASP A 34 -5.62 6.25 16.09
N ALA A 35 -5.82 7.26 16.94
CA ALA A 35 -6.88 8.26 16.76
C ALA A 35 -6.71 9.07 15.48
N ASP A 36 -5.48 9.42 15.13
CA ASP A 36 -5.15 10.14 13.90
C ASP A 36 -5.32 9.28 12.65
N ILE A 37 -4.98 7.98 12.72
CA ILE A 37 -5.26 7.02 11.63
C ILE A 37 -6.77 6.95 11.37
N VAL A 38 -7.57 6.79 12.43
CA VAL A 38 -9.05 6.78 12.32
C VAL A 38 -9.56 8.09 11.71
N THR A 39 -9.01 9.22 12.16
CA THR A 39 -9.37 10.56 11.66
C THR A 39 -9.08 10.72 10.17
N ILE A 40 -7.90 10.31 9.71
CA ILE A 40 -7.54 10.35 8.28
C ILE A 40 -8.41 9.41 7.45
N MET A 41 -8.76 8.24 7.99
CA MET A 41 -9.62 7.26 7.31
C MET A 41 -11.07 7.74 7.18
N GLY A 42 -11.60 8.51 8.13
CA GLY A 42 -12.90 9.18 8.03
C GLY A 42 -14.12 8.26 8.09
N HIS A 43 -14.01 7.04 8.64
CA HIS A 43 -15.13 6.07 8.70
C HIS A 43 -15.97 6.17 9.98
N ARG A 44 -15.35 6.66 11.05
CA ARG A 44 -15.92 6.82 12.38
C ARG A 44 -15.15 7.91 13.15
N ALA A 45 -15.72 8.37 14.25
CA ALA A 45 -15.01 9.28 15.16
C ALA A 45 -13.97 8.52 15.99
N PRO A 46 -12.80 9.10 16.27
CA PRO A 46 -11.84 8.51 17.21
C PRO A 46 -12.47 8.25 18.57
N GLY A 47 -12.22 7.06 19.13
CA GLY A 47 -12.77 6.64 20.43
C GLY A 47 -14.22 6.16 20.40
N SER A 48 -14.93 6.24 19.26
CA SER A 48 -16.24 5.60 19.11
C SER A 48 -16.09 4.07 19.00
N ASP A 49 -17.14 3.34 19.35
CA ASP A 49 -17.23 1.92 19.08
C ASP A 49 -17.24 1.63 17.57
N TYR A 50 -16.81 0.43 17.19
CA TYR A 50 -16.90 -0.07 15.82
C TYR A 50 -18.34 -0.43 15.49
N PRO A 51 -18.96 0.18 14.46
CA PRO A 51 -20.28 -0.23 14.04
C PRO A 51 -20.24 -1.60 13.36
N SER A 52 -21.30 -2.39 13.57
CA SER A 52 -21.41 -3.74 13.02
C SER A 52 -22.29 -3.76 11.76
N THR A 53 -22.02 -4.72 10.87
CA THR A 53 -22.88 -5.03 9.72
C THR A 53 -23.72 -6.28 9.94
N HIS A 54 -23.35 -7.12 10.91
CA HIS A 54 -24.09 -8.29 11.38
C HIS A 54 -23.79 -8.53 12.86
N PRO A 55 -24.61 -9.30 13.59
CA PRO A 55 -24.30 -9.67 14.97
C PRO A 55 -22.95 -10.42 15.08
N PRO A 56 -22.30 -10.42 16.25
CA PRO A 56 -21.09 -11.21 16.48
C PRO A 56 -21.27 -12.68 16.10
N LEU A 57 -20.20 -13.34 15.63
CA LEU A 57 -20.28 -14.75 15.18
C LEU A 57 -20.75 -15.69 16.30
N ALA A 58 -20.38 -15.38 17.55
CA ALA A 58 -20.80 -16.13 18.74
C ALA A 58 -22.32 -16.06 18.98
N GLU A 59 -23.00 -15.02 18.49
CA GLU A 59 -24.45 -14.83 18.65
C GLU A 59 -25.25 -15.40 17.48
N MET A 60 -24.74 -15.30 16.25
CA MET A 60 -25.46 -15.79 15.07
C MET A 60 -25.53 -17.32 15.01
N GLY A 61 -24.51 -17.99 15.55
CA GLY A 61 -24.24 -19.40 15.28
C GLY A 61 -23.77 -19.60 13.84
N GLU A 62 -22.94 -20.62 13.64
CA GLU A 62 -22.44 -20.99 12.31
C GLU A 62 -22.73 -22.47 12.03
N PRO A 63 -22.97 -22.85 10.76
CA PRO A 63 -23.10 -24.26 10.40
C PRO A 63 -21.87 -25.05 10.80
N ASP A 64 -22.06 -26.30 11.21
CA ASP A 64 -20.97 -27.25 11.46
C ASP A 64 -20.21 -27.52 10.16
N CYS A 65 -19.08 -26.83 10.00
CA CYS A 65 -18.29 -26.80 8.77
C CYS A 65 -16.80 -26.91 9.11
N PRO A 66 -16.10 -27.95 8.63
CA PRO A 66 -14.70 -28.19 9.02
C PRO A 66 -13.76 -27.06 8.60
N ILE A 67 -14.09 -26.33 7.53
CA ILE A 67 -13.29 -25.16 7.10
C ILE A 67 -13.43 -24.00 8.08
N ARG A 68 -14.62 -23.73 8.60
CA ARG A 68 -14.84 -22.67 9.60
C ARG A 68 -14.13 -22.97 10.93
N GLN A 69 -14.07 -24.25 11.30
CA GLN A 69 -13.35 -24.69 12.50
C GLN A 69 -11.82 -24.60 12.33
N LEU A 70 -11.32 -24.77 11.11
CA LEU A 70 -9.89 -24.71 10.81
C LEU A 70 -9.37 -23.28 10.64
N VAL A 71 -10.19 -22.39 10.08
CA VAL A 71 -9.80 -21.01 9.76
C VAL A 71 -10.33 -20.06 10.83
N GLU A 72 -9.45 -19.62 11.72
CA GLU A 72 -9.81 -18.65 12.75
C GLU A 72 -10.25 -17.30 12.11
N PRO A 73 -11.38 -16.71 12.55
CA PRO A 73 -11.81 -15.40 12.08
C PRO A 73 -10.91 -14.29 12.63
N THR A 74 -10.78 -13.18 11.90
CA THR A 74 -10.13 -11.98 12.43
C THR A 74 -10.96 -11.38 13.57
N PRO A 75 -10.36 -10.53 14.44
CA PRO A 75 -11.10 -9.82 15.48
C PRO A 75 -12.30 -9.04 14.94
N GLY A 76 -12.15 -8.36 13.80
CA GLY A 76 -13.25 -7.62 13.17
C GLY A 76 -14.34 -8.53 12.61
N ALA A 77 -13.98 -9.70 12.07
CA ALA A 77 -14.95 -10.67 11.59
C ALA A 77 -15.76 -11.28 12.75
N ALA A 78 -15.09 -11.64 13.84
CA ALA A 78 -15.72 -12.20 15.04
C ALA A 78 -16.73 -11.24 15.68
N ALA A 79 -16.41 -9.94 15.72
CA ALA A 79 -17.27 -8.90 16.26
C ALA A 79 -18.37 -8.42 15.28
N GLY A 80 -18.26 -8.79 14.00
CA GLY A 80 -19.21 -8.38 12.98
C GLY A 80 -19.06 -6.95 12.48
N ASP A 81 -17.86 -6.36 12.62
CA ASP A 81 -17.54 -5.02 12.14
C ASP A 81 -17.91 -4.84 10.67
N ARG A 82 -18.30 -3.64 10.26
CA ARG A 82 -18.47 -3.34 8.82
C ARG A 82 -17.14 -3.50 8.07
N ILE A 83 -17.21 -3.71 6.75
CA ILE A 83 -16.05 -3.66 5.87
C ILE A 83 -15.82 -2.20 5.46
N ARG A 84 -14.61 -1.70 5.69
CA ARG A 84 -14.15 -0.34 5.34
C ARG A 84 -12.80 -0.43 4.62
N TYR A 85 -12.25 0.73 4.22
CA TYR A 85 -11.11 0.75 3.32
C TYR A 85 -10.07 1.83 3.65
N SER A 86 -8.83 1.57 3.25
CA SER A 86 -7.79 2.59 3.07
C SER A 86 -7.36 2.58 1.61
N GLN A 87 -7.32 3.74 0.95
CA GLN A 87 -6.89 3.84 -0.44
C GLN A 87 -5.75 4.83 -0.59
N PHE A 88 -4.62 4.42 -1.18
CA PHE A 88 -3.47 5.27 -1.43
C PHE A 88 -3.32 5.58 -2.92
N THR A 89 -2.84 6.78 -3.22
CA THR A 89 -2.20 7.11 -4.50
C THR A 89 -0.71 7.24 -4.23
N ASP A 90 0.13 6.68 -5.09
CA ASP A 90 1.59 6.71 -4.99
C ASP A 90 2.19 7.37 -6.24
N SER A 91 3.05 8.38 -6.07
CA SER A 91 3.69 9.08 -7.18
C SER A 91 4.63 8.17 -7.97
N MET A 92 4.59 8.29 -9.31
CA MET A 92 5.56 7.63 -10.18
C MET A 92 6.97 8.21 -10.05
N TYR A 93 7.13 9.34 -9.35
CA TYR A 93 8.43 9.96 -9.05
C TYR A 93 9.02 9.37 -7.76
N ASN A 94 9.45 8.11 -7.84
CA ASN A 94 10.14 7.38 -6.76
C ASN A 94 9.38 7.26 -5.43
N ALA A 95 8.03 7.28 -5.41
CA ALA A 95 7.32 6.91 -4.18
C ALA A 95 7.81 5.52 -3.68
N PRO A 96 7.95 5.30 -2.35
CA PRO A 96 8.51 4.05 -1.84
C PRO A 96 7.71 2.82 -2.30
N SER A 97 6.38 2.90 -2.21
CA SER A 97 5.47 1.87 -2.74
C SER A 97 4.91 2.23 -4.11
N ILE A 98 4.50 1.20 -4.86
CA ILE A 98 3.63 1.32 -6.03
C ILE A 98 2.47 0.31 -5.90
N PRO A 99 1.37 0.47 -6.66
CA PRO A 99 0.12 -0.24 -6.40
C PRO A 99 0.24 -1.76 -6.22
N TYR A 100 0.89 -2.49 -7.14
CA TYR A 100 1.00 -3.94 -7.01
C TYR A 100 1.69 -4.39 -5.71
N PHE A 101 2.68 -3.63 -5.22
CA PHE A 101 3.45 -4.03 -4.03
C PHE A 101 2.75 -3.70 -2.72
N ARG A 102 1.84 -2.71 -2.70
CA ARG A 102 0.90 -2.57 -1.58
C ARG A 102 -0.07 -3.76 -1.52
N SER A 103 -0.58 -4.18 -2.68
CA SER A 103 -1.49 -5.33 -2.76
C SER A 103 -0.81 -6.64 -2.39
N TYR A 104 0.44 -6.86 -2.80
CA TYR A 104 1.21 -8.03 -2.37
C TYR A 104 1.52 -7.99 -0.88
N TRP A 105 1.91 -6.84 -0.33
CA TRP A 105 2.10 -6.71 1.11
C TRP A 105 0.80 -7.06 1.87
N GLY A 106 -0.34 -6.50 1.45
CA GLY A 106 -1.65 -6.80 2.04
C GLY A 106 -1.97 -8.30 1.97
N ALA A 107 -1.88 -8.91 0.78
CA ALA A 107 -2.21 -10.32 0.60
C ALA A 107 -1.28 -11.28 1.37
N ILE A 108 -0.04 -10.89 1.67
CA ILE A 108 0.94 -11.74 2.36
C ILE A 108 0.89 -11.52 3.88
N ASN A 109 0.72 -10.28 4.33
CA ASN A 109 0.92 -9.88 5.73
C ASN A 109 -0.39 -9.56 6.47
N CYS A 110 -1.52 -9.48 5.77
CA CYS A 110 -2.82 -9.16 6.35
C CYS A 110 -3.81 -10.32 6.17
N ARG A 111 -4.47 -10.74 7.27
CA ARG A 111 -5.50 -11.79 7.23
C ARG A 111 -6.84 -11.19 6.82
N GLY A 112 -7.59 -11.88 5.97
CA GLY A 112 -8.97 -11.46 5.64
C GLY A 112 -9.07 -10.08 4.99
N CYS A 113 -8.09 -9.71 4.16
CA CYS A 113 -8.08 -8.45 3.42
C CYS A 113 -8.42 -8.67 1.94
N ASP A 114 -8.92 -7.61 1.29
CA ASP A 114 -9.28 -7.56 -0.12
C ASP A 114 -8.55 -6.39 -0.83
N PRO A 115 -7.36 -6.64 -1.42
CA PRO A 115 -6.58 -5.61 -2.07
C PRO A 115 -6.92 -5.40 -3.55
N GLY A 116 -7.22 -4.16 -3.94
CA GLY A 116 -7.47 -3.75 -5.32
C GLY A 116 -6.32 -2.90 -5.89
N THR A 117 -5.85 -3.24 -7.10
CA THR A 117 -4.72 -2.54 -7.76
C THR A 117 -5.18 -1.81 -9.01
N LEU A 118 -4.90 -0.50 -9.08
CA LEU A 118 -5.07 0.33 -10.27
C LEU A 118 -3.81 1.16 -10.49
N SER A 119 -3.69 1.86 -11.63
CA SER A 119 -2.53 2.72 -11.89
C SER A 119 -2.44 3.89 -10.90
N GLY A 120 -3.53 4.65 -10.76
CA GLY A 120 -3.56 5.87 -9.94
C GLY A 120 -4.06 5.67 -8.50
N ARG A 121 -4.39 4.45 -8.10
CA ARG A 121 -4.82 4.14 -6.73
C ARG A 121 -4.64 2.68 -6.39
N GLN A 122 -4.42 2.40 -5.11
CA GLN A 122 -4.43 1.07 -4.54
C GLN A 122 -5.30 1.09 -3.28
N ILE A 123 -6.18 0.11 -3.15
CA ILE A 123 -7.15 0.00 -2.04
C ILE A 123 -6.95 -1.31 -1.31
N ILE A 124 -7.19 -1.31 -0.01
CA ILE A 124 -7.42 -2.52 0.78
C ILE A 124 -8.75 -2.35 1.49
N GLU A 125 -9.65 -3.29 1.30
CA GLU A 125 -10.88 -3.43 2.08
C GLU A 125 -10.70 -4.55 3.13
N ALA A 126 -11.09 -4.30 4.37
CA ALA A 126 -11.17 -5.34 5.41
C ALA A 126 -12.16 -4.90 6.50
N ARG A 127 -12.37 -5.75 7.50
CA ARG A 127 -13.19 -5.39 8.68
C ARG A 127 -12.58 -4.19 9.39
N GLU A 128 -13.43 -3.26 9.85
CA GLU A 128 -13.04 -1.90 10.25
C GLU A 128 -11.85 -1.84 11.22
N ARG A 129 -11.86 -2.61 12.32
CA ARG A 129 -10.72 -2.63 13.25
C ARG A 129 -9.44 -3.24 12.67
N ASP A 130 -9.58 -4.20 11.75
CA ASP A 130 -8.44 -4.90 11.16
C ASP A 130 -7.76 -3.98 10.12
N ILE A 131 -8.55 -3.27 9.29
CA ILE A 131 -8.01 -2.32 8.31
C ILE A 131 -7.33 -1.12 8.98
N GLU A 132 -7.78 -0.67 10.16
CA GLU A 132 -7.09 0.37 10.93
C GLU A 132 -5.65 -0.04 11.29
N GLN A 133 -5.45 -1.29 11.72
CA GLN A 133 -4.11 -1.82 12.03
C GLN A 133 -3.23 -1.92 10.78
N TYR A 134 -3.77 -2.42 9.68
CA TYR A 134 -3.03 -2.53 8.42
C TYR A 134 -2.65 -1.16 7.87
N THR A 135 -3.54 -0.19 8.00
CA THR A 135 -3.32 1.20 7.59
C THR A 135 -2.21 1.83 8.42
N LYS A 136 -2.21 1.65 9.74
CA LYS A 136 -1.14 2.16 10.61
C LYS A 136 0.23 1.63 10.20
N VAL A 137 0.36 0.33 9.93
CA VAL A 137 1.64 -0.25 9.45
C VAL A 137 2.10 0.40 8.14
N GLN A 138 1.19 0.60 7.19
CA GLN A 138 1.54 1.24 5.92
C GLN A 138 1.96 2.71 6.08
N MET A 139 1.29 3.47 6.95
CA MET A 139 1.56 4.90 7.13
C MET A 139 2.79 5.17 8.00
N ASP A 140 3.01 4.35 9.03
CA ASP A 140 4.15 4.49 9.94
C ASP A 140 5.47 4.05 9.31
N SER A 141 5.42 3.20 8.28
CA SER A 141 6.62 2.58 7.71
C SER A 141 7.18 3.30 6.48
N GLU A 142 8.33 2.81 6.04
CA GLU A 142 8.99 3.23 4.81
C GLU A 142 8.15 3.04 3.55
N MET A 143 7.07 2.26 3.59
CA MET A 143 6.17 2.08 2.45
C MET A 143 5.51 3.38 2.00
N THR A 144 5.43 4.37 2.88
CA THR A 144 4.71 5.62 2.63
C THR A 144 5.61 6.82 2.91
N ASP A 145 5.79 7.64 1.88
CA ASP A 145 6.32 8.98 2.00
C ASP A 145 5.15 9.97 1.97
N PRO A 146 5.02 10.91 2.93
CA PRO A 146 3.82 11.73 3.03
C PRO A 146 3.70 12.81 1.93
N ALA A 147 4.77 13.13 1.19
CA ALA A 147 4.69 14.03 0.04
C ALA A 147 4.34 13.28 -1.25
N LEU A 148 4.89 12.08 -1.43
CA LEU A 148 4.77 11.27 -2.64
C LEU A 148 3.64 10.25 -2.60
N ALA A 149 3.04 10.02 -1.43
CA ALA A 149 1.88 9.16 -1.26
C ALA A 149 0.85 9.82 -0.35
N THR A 150 -0.43 9.68 -0.69
CA THR A 150 -1.53 10.28 0.06
C THR A 150 -2.72 9.33 0.09
N MET A 151 -3.44 9.29 1.21
CA MET A 151 -4.69 8.54 1.30
C MET A 151 -5.81 9.31 0.59
N ARG A 152 -6.42 8.68 -0.43
CA ARG A 152 -7.40 9.30 -1.33
C ARG A 152 -8.50 8.31 -1.70
N GLY A 153 -9.68 8.41 -1.08
CA GLY A 153 -10.84 7.56 -1.36
C GLY A 153 -11.58 7.92 -2.66
N CYS A 154 -11.55 9.20 -3.04
CA CYS A 154 -12.11 9.74 -4.28
C CYS A 154 -11.14 10.76 -4.91
N THR A 155 -11.38 11.14 -6.16
CA THR A 155 -10.59 12.16 -6.87
C THR A 155 -9.08 11.91 -6.74
N VAL A 156 -8.65 10.74 -7.21
CA VAL A 156 -7.31 10.16 -6.95
C VAL A 156 -6.22 10.66 -7.91
N HIS A 157 -6.53 11.64 -8.76
CA HIS A 157 -5.59 12.11 -9.78
C HIS A 157 -4.32 12.68 -9.12
N GLY A 158 -3.14 12.28 -9.61
CA GLY A 158 -1.85 12.73 -9.04
C GLY A 158 -0.66 11.82 -9.37
N HIS A 159 -0.83 10.49 -9.39
CA HIS A 159 0.31 9.56 -9.49
C HIS A 159 1.27 9.83 -10.67
N SER A 160 0.73 10.26 -11.81
CA SER A 160 1.46 10.49 -13.06
C SER A 160 1.65 11.97 -13.38
N LEU A 161 1.31 12.86 -12.46
CA LEU A 161 1.51 14.30 -12.63
C LEU A 161 2.90 14.69 -12.15
N ARG A 162 3.42 15.78 -12.70
CA ARG A 162 4.59 16.44 -12.13
C ARG A 162 4.30 16.77 -10.66
N LEU A 163 5.34 16.71 -9.85
CA LEU A 163 5.27 17.22 -8.49
C LEU A 163 5.11 18.74 -8.53
N ASP A 164 4.46 19.27 -7.49
CA ASP A 164 4.39 20.71 -7.26
C ASP A 164 5.78 21.25 -6.87
N GLU A 165 5.95 22.58 -6.83
CA GLU A 165 7.27 23.22 -6.61
C GLU A 165 7.90 22.85 -5.25
N ASP A 166 7.07 22.49 -4.27
CA ASP A 166 7.46 22.03 -2.94
C ASP A 166 7.74 20.52 -2.85
N GLY A 167 7.64 19.80 -3.98
CA GLY A 167 7.85 18.36 -4.07
C GLY A 167 6.63 17.50 -3.72
N MET A 168 5.48 18.12 -3.41
CA MET A 168 4.24 17.40 -3.11
C MET A 168 3.62 16.80 -4.37
N MET A 169 3.02 15.62 -4.24
CA MET A 169 2.20 15.05 -5.30
C MET A 169 0.85 15.77 -5.37
N PHE A 170 0.54 16.30 -6.54
CA PHE A 170 -0.73 16.97 -6.84
C PHE A 170 -1.94 16.26 -6.22
N ASP A 171 -2.77 16.99 -5.49
CA ASP A 171 -4.08 16.56 -4.99
C ASP A 171 -5.14 17.61 -5.32
N MET A 172 -6.10 17.26 -6.18
CA MET A 172 -7.18 18.16 -6.57
C MET A 172 -8.03 18.63 -5.37
N LEU A 173 -8.14 17.82 -4.32
CA LEU A 173 -8.89 18.18 -3.11
C LEU A 173 -8.01 18.80 -2.02
N SER A 174 -6.70 18.88 -2.23
CA SER A 174 -5.73 19.39 -1.25
C SER A 174 -5.96 18.81 0.14
N ARG A 175 -5.97 17.47 0.25
CA ARG A 175 -6.15 16.78 1.56
C ARG A 175 -4.93 16.88 2.44
N THR A 176 -3.77 17.14 1.85
CA THR A 176 -2.52 17.39 2.54
C THR A 176 -1.94 18.75 2.18
N GLU A 177 -1.14 19.31 3.09
CA GLU A 177 -0.36 20.52 2.89
C GLU A 177 1.02 20.38 3.53
N LEU A 178 2.03 21.07 2.98
CA LEU A 178 3.35 21.19 3.58
C LEU A 178 3.37 22.38 4.56
N GLY A 179 3.63 22.09 5.83
CA GLY A 179 3.79 23.11 6.87
C GLY A 179 5.13 23.84 6.78
N SER A 180 5.20 25.03 7.35
CA SER A 180 6.44 25.83 7.41
C SER A 180 7.57 25.18 8.22
N ASP A 181 7.25 24.19 9.04
CA ASP A 181 8.19 23.34 9.80
C ASP A 181 8.75 22.17 8.96
N GLY A 182 8.32 22.05 7.70
CA GLY A 182 8.70 20.99 6.76
C GLY A 182 7.99 19.66 6.99
N ASN A 183 6.96 19.60 7.84
CA ASN A 183 6.11 18.42 8.01
C ASN A 183 4.92 18.49 7.04
N VAL A 184 4.44 17.34 6.59
CA VAL A 184 3.18 17.25 5.85
C VAL A 184 2.04 17.02 6.82
N TYR A 185 0.94 17.74 6.62
CA TYR A 185 -0.25 17.64 7.43
C TYR A 185 -1.44 17.18 6.60
N TYR A 186 -2.19 16.19 7.07
CA TYR A 186 -3.56 15.96 6.59
C TYR A 186 -4.47 17.03 7.19
N VAL A 187 -5.20 17.72 6.32
CA VAL A 187 -6.19 18.75 6.66
C VAL A 187 -7.62 18.29 6.34
N LYS A 188 -7.74 17.18 5.62
CA LYS A 188 -8.99 16.51 5.28
C LYS A 188 -8.81 15.00 5.41
N ASP A 189 -9.91 14.28 5.60
CA ASP A 189 -9.92 12.82 5.51
C ASP A 189 -9.73 12.35 4.06
N GLN A 190 -9.67 11.03 3.87
CA GLN A 190 -9.43 10.46 2.54
C GLN A 190 -10.51 10.80 1.50
N VAL A 191 -11.74 11.17 1.89
CA VAL A 191 -12.82 11.57 0.97
C VAL A 191 -12.96 13.09 0.83
N GLY A 192 -12.09 13.87 1.49
CA GLY A 192 -12.01 15.31 1.33
C GLY A 192 -12.84 16.11 2.34
N ILE A 193 -13.34 15.49 3.41
CA ILE A 193 -14.04 16.19 4.50
C ILE A 193 -12.98 16.86 5.40
N PRO A 194 -13.10 18.18 5.69
CA PRO A 194 -12.18 18.86 6.59
C PRO A 194 -12.08 18.21 7.96
N LEU A 195 -10.86 18.11 8.49
CA LEU A 195 -10.61 17.63 9.84
C LEU A 195 -10.76 18.79 10.84
N ASP A 196 -11.24 18.48 12.06
CA ASP A 196 -11.31 19.46 13.15
C ASP A 196 -9.91 19.96 13.57
N ALA A 197 -8.91 19.08 13.47
CA ALA A 197 -7.51 19.38 13.71
C ALA A 197 -6.63 18.74 12.63
N LYS A 198 -5.53 19.43 12.28
CA LYS A 198 -4.55 18.90 11.33
C LYS A 198 -3.82 17.71 11.94
N VAL A 199 -3.59 16.68 11.14
CA VAL A 199 -2.84 15.49 11.54
C VAL A 199 -1.46 15.50 10.93
N ASN A 200 -0.41 15.45 11.76
CA ASN A 200 0.98 15.45 11.30
C ASN A 200 1.39 14.07 10.76
N ALA A 201 1.72 13.97 9.48
CA ALA A 201 2.21 12.76 8.82
C ALA A 201 3.75 12.68 8.74
N GLY A 202 4.45 13.61 9.39
CA GLY A 202 5.90 13.70 9.46
C GLY A 202 6.53 14.40 8.26
N LYS A 203 7.87 14.40 8.24
CA LYS A 203 8.65 15.01 7.16
C LYS A 203 8.66 14.13 5.90
N PRO A 204 8.61 14.73 4.70
CA PRO A 204 8.97 14.05 3.47
C PRO A 204 10.39 13.50 3.52
N MET A 205 10.60 12.35 2.89
CA MET A 205 11.92 11.83 2.58
C MET A 205 12.60 12.74 1.55
N SER A 206 13.92 12.85 1.63
CA SER A 206 14.71 13.47 0.56
C SER A 206 14.62 12.67 -0.75
N GLU A 207 14.83 13.30 -1.90
CA GLU A 207 14.87 12.62 -3.20
C GLU A 207 15.91 11.48 -3.26
N ALA A 208 17.05 11.66 -2.60
CA ALA A 208 18.08 10.63 -2.50
C ALA A 208 17.60 9.41 -1.71
N GLU A 209 16.71 9.61 -0.74
CA GLU A 209 16.15 8.54 0.09
C GLU A 209 15.00 7.83 -0.63
N THR A 210 14.10 8.57 -1.27
CA THR A 210 13.00 7.98 -2.06
C THR A 210 13.56 7.17 -3.24
N SER A 211 14.61 7.66 -3.89
CA SER A 211 15.31 6.92 -4.96
C SER A 211 15.91 5.58 -4.49
N LYS A 212 16.33 5.49 -3.23
CA LYS A 212 16.86 4.24 -2.64
C LYS A 212 15.77 3.28 -2.20
N ARG A 213 14.65 3.79 -1.67
CA ARG A 213 13.56 3.01 -1.09
C ARG A 213 12.47 2.60 -2.08
N THR A 214 12.42 3.26 -3.22
CA THR A 214 11.36 3.01 -4.21
C THR A 214 11.33 1.57 -4.73
N THR A 215 10.11 1.11 -5.00
CA THR A 215 9.79 -0.14 -5.69
C THR A 215 9.50 0.06 -7.19
N ILE A 216 9.62 1.28 -7.70
CA ILE A 216 9.45 1.62 -9.12
C ILE A 216 10.77 1.58 -9.87
N PHE A 217 10.75 1.12 -11.12
CA PHE A 217 11.87 1.27 -12.04
C PHE A 217 11.67 2.53 -12.88
N ARG A 218 12.72 3.31 -13.09
CA ARG A 218 12.74 4.52 -13.94
C ARG A 218 14.08 4.69 -14.65
N CYS A 219 14.05 5.28 -15.84
CA CYS A 219 15.25 5.53 -16.64
C CYS A 219 16.24 6.51 -15.98
N ASP A 220 15.75 7.43 -15.17
CA ASP A 220 16.52 8.43 -14.42
C ASP A 220 16.90 7.97 -13.00
N ASN A 221 16.58 6.72 -12.63
CA ASN A 221 17.01 6.07 -11.40
C ASN A 221 17.55 4.67 -11.76
N ILE A 222 16.86 3.59 -11.33
CA ILE A 222 17.16 2.22 -11.75
C ILE A 222 16.19 1.83 -12.86
N SER A 223 16.72 1.59 -14.05
CA SER A 223 15.94 1.13 -15.20
C SER A 223 15.67 -0.38 -15.15
N PHE A 224 14.51 -0.80 -15.68
CA PHE A 224 14.16 -2.20 -15.85
C PHE A 224 14.80 -2.75 -17.14
N GLY A 225 15.64 -3.78 -17.04
CA GLY A 225 16.34 -4.34 -18.19
C GLY A 225 17.55 -3.51 -18.65
N GLY A 226 18.28 -2.90 -17.71
CA GLY A 226 19.46 -2.09 -18.00
C GLY A 226 19.13 -0.70 -18.57
N PRO A 227 20.14 0.06 -19.05
CA PRO A 227 19.95 1.42 -19.58
C PRO A 227 18.79 1.53 -20.59
N CYS A 228 18.03 2.63 -20.52
CA CYS A 228 16.91 2.94 -21.43
C CYS A 228 17.36 3.36 -22.84
N THR A 229 18.39 2.72 -23.39
CA THR A 229 18.81 2.90 -24.78
C THR A 229 18.76 1.56 -25.50
N ALA A 230 18.28 1.55 -26.75
CA ALA A 230 18.07 0.30 -27.50
C ALA A 230 19.34 -0.56 -27.62
N GLU A 231 20.51 0.09 -27.69
CA GLU A 231 21.82 -0.53 -27.88
C GLU A 231 22.42 -1.13 -26.60
N LYS A 232 21.94 -0.74 -25.41
CA LYS A 232 22.54 -1.13 -24.12
C LYS A 232 21.58 -1.81 -23.16
N ARG A 233 20.40 -2.25 -23.62
CA ARG A 233 19.50 -3.06 -22.79
C ARG A 233 20.16 -4.37 -22.40
N THR A 234 19.99 -4.76 -21.14
CA THR A 234 20.47 -6.03 -20.60
C THR A 234 19.29 -6.85 -20.10
N LEU A 235 19.42 -8.17 -20.14
CA LEU A 235 18.45 -9.07 -19.52
C LEU A 235 18.81 -9.21 -18.03
N ASP A 236 18.25 -8.35 -17.19
CA ASP A 236 18.31 -8.57 -15.75
C ASP A 236 17.42 -9.76 -15.32
N GLU A 237 17.67 -10.29 -14.12
CA GLU A 237 16.94 -11.44 -13.59
C GLU A 237 15.41 -11.23 -13.53
N GLY A 238 14.98 -9.99 -13.27
CA GLY A 238 13.56 -9.63 -13.26
C GLY A 238 12.94 -9.77 -14.66
N LEU A 239 13.63 -9.28 -15.69
CA LEU A 239 13.20 -9.40 -17.08
C LEU A 239 13.25 -10.85 -17.58
N ILE A 240 14.27 -11.62 -17.19
CA ILE A 240 14.37 -13.07 -17.48
C ILE A 240 13.18 -13.81 -16.87
N THR A 241 12.85 -13.52 -15.61
CA THR A 241 11.70 -14.14 -14.94
C THR A 241 10.39 -13.81 -15.66
N LEU A 242 10.22 -12.55 -16.07
CA LEU A 242 9.05 -12.12 -16.84
C LEU A 242 8.93 -12.87 -18.17
N HIS A 243 10.04 -13.01 -18.91
CA HIS A 243 10.07 -13.78 -20.16
C HIS A 243 9.73 -15.25 -19.94
N HIS A 244 10.30 -15.89 -18.91
CA HIS A 244 9.96 -17.28 -18.57
C HIS A 244 8.47 -17.44 -18.22
N MET A 245 7.89 -16.49 -17.48
CA MET A 245 6.45 -16.52 -17.18
C MET A 245 5.60 -16.40 -18.44
N TRP A 246 5.94 -15.45 -19.33
CA TRP A 246 5.25 -15.26 -20.61
C TRP A 246 5.35 -16.52 -21.48
N GLU A 247 6.55 -17.07 -21.63
CA GLU A 247 6.81 -18.24 -22.47
C GLU A 247 6.04 -19.46 -21.97
N ARG A 248 6.11 -19.76 -20.66
CA ARG A 248 5.39 -20.89 -20.07
C ARG A 248 3.88 -20.74 -20.19
N ARG A 249 3.34 -19.55 -19.90
CA ARG A 249 1.89 -19.30 -20.07
C ARG A 249 1.45 -19.45 -21.52
N SER A 250 2.28 -19.02 -22.47
CA SER A 250 1.98 -19.14 -23.90
C SER A 250 2.00 -20.60 -24.36
N LYS A 251 3.07 -21.34 -24.01
CA LYS A 251 3.21 -22.77 -24.33
C LYS A 251 2.10 -23.58 -23.70
N TRP A 252 1.87 -23.43 -22.40
CA TRP A 252 0.90 -24.21 -21.65
C TRP A 252 -0.55 -23.83 -21.94
N GLY A 253 -0.79 -22.60 -22.38
CA GLY A 253 -2.09 -22.18 -22.90
C GLY A 253 -2.46 -22.85 -24.23
N PHE A 254 -1.47 -23.19 -25.06
CA PHE A 254 -1.68 -24.04 -26.24
C PHE A 254 -1.75 -25.52 -25.85
N ARG A 255 -0.75 -26.01 -25.11
CA ARG A 255 -0.69 -27.38 -24.58
C ARG A 255 0.19 -27.45 -23.31
N PRO A 256 -0.34 -27.94 -22.18
CA PRO A 256 0.38 -27.93 -20.89
C PRO A 256 1.40 -29.08 -20.76
N GLU A 257 2.46 -29.00 -21.57
CA GLU A 257 3.63 -29.91 -21.56
C GLU A 257 4.93 -29.18 -21.13
#